data_AF-A0A5R2N2P5-F1
#
_entry.id   AF-A0A5R2N2P5-F1
#
_cell.length_a   1.000
_cell.length_b   1.000
_cell.length_c   1.000
_cell.angle_alpha   90.00
_cell.angle_beta   90.00
_cell.angle_gamma   90.00
#
_symmetry.space_group_name_H-M   'P 1'
#
loop_
_entity.id
_entity.type
_entity.pdbx_description
1 polymer ?
#
loop_
_entity_poly.entity_id
_entity_poly.type
_entity_poly.pdbx_seq_one_letter_code
_entity_poly.pdbx_strand_id
1 'polypeptide(L)'
;ESPTNPAREVVDISAVASLANSIGARLVVDNVFATPLQQKPLQLGAHIVVYSATKHIDGQGRCLGGVILSDKKWIDENLHDYFRHTGPSLSPFNAWTLLKGLETLPLRV
;
A
#
# COMPACT_ATOMS: atom_id res chain seq x y z
N GLU A 1 -2.11 -3.14 -9.76
CA GLU A 1 -0.85 -3.69 -9.20
C GLU A 1 0.24 -3.47 -10.23
N SER A 2 1.40 -2.94 -9.84
CA SER A 2 2.51 -2.70 -10.76
C SER A 2 3.84 -2.68 -9.98
N PRO A 3 4.78 -3.60 -10.25
CA PRO A 3 4.66 -4.76 -11.15
C PRO A 3 3.60 -5.78 -10.70
N THR A 4 3.01 -6.52 -11.65
CA THR A 4 2.01 -7.57 -11.35
C THR A 4 2.63 -8.87 -10.81
N ASN A 5 1.87 -9.61 -10.02
CA ASN A 5 2.22 -10.96 -9.57
C ASN A 5 1.41 -12.01 -10.34
N PRO A 6 2.03 -13.05 -10.94
CA PRO A 6 3.47 -13.37 -10.98
C PRO A 6 4.19 -12.84 -12.24
N ALA A 7 3.47 -12.32 -13.22
CA ALA A 7 3.99 -12.01 -14.56
C ALA A 7 4.93 -10.79 -14.60
N ARG A 8 4.94 -9.95 -13.56
CA ARG A 8 5.76 -8.74 -13.41
C ARG A 8 5.55 -7.72 -14.53
N GLU A 9 4.34 -7.64 -15.04
CA GLU A 9 3.96 -6.60 -15.99
C GLU A 9 3.91 -5.25 -15.30
N VAL A 10 4.35 -4.21 -16.00
CA VAL A 10 4.40 -2.85 -15.48
C VAL A 10 3.29 -2.02 -16.10
N VAL A 11 2.60 -1.26 -15.27
CA VAL A 11 1.57 -0.31 -15.66
C VAL A 11 2.08 1.11 -15.45
N ASP A 12 1.87 1.98 -16.44
CA ASP A 12 2.10 3.42 -16.29
C ASP A 12 1.04 4.02 -15.34
N ILE A 13 1.45 4.22 -14.09
CA ILE A 13 0.57 4.70 -13.02
C ILE A 13 0.06 6.11 -13.34
N SER A 14 0.91 6.98 -13.90
CA SER A 14 0.55 8.36 -14.21
C SER A 14 -0.50 8.43 -15.30
N ALA A 15 -0.34 7.65 -16.37
CA ALA A 15 -1.33 7.57 -17.44
C ALA A 15 -2.68 7.05 -16.94
N VAL A 16 -2.68 5.99 -16.13
CA VAL A 16 -3.91 5.44 -15.54
C VAL A 16 -4.54 6.42 -14.55
N ALA A 17 -3.74 7.15 -13.76
CA ALA A 17 -4.24 8.18 -12.86
C ALA A 17 -4.97 9.30 -13.63
N SER A 18 -4.38 9.78 -14.74
CA SER A 18 -5.03 10.76 -15.61
C SER A 18 -6.37 10.26 -16.16
N LEU A 19 -6.43 9.00 -16.61
CA LEU A 19 -7.68 8.40 -17.09
C LEU A 19 -8.73 8.31 -15.97
N ALA A 20 -8.34 7.81 -14.79
CA ALA A 20 -9.25 7.71 -13.64
C ALA A 20 -9.84 9.07 -13.27
N ASN A 21 -9.00 10.11 -13.24
CA ASN A 21 -9.43 11.48 -12.99
C ASN A 21 -10.42 12.00 -14.05
N SER A 22 -10.21 11.69 -15.32
CA SER A 22 -11.08 12.14 -16.41
C SER A 22 -12.53 11.62 -16.32
N ILE A 23 -12.74 10.50 -15.62
CA ILE A 23 -14.06 9.88 -15.42
C ILE A 23 -14.55 9.96 -13.97
N GLY A 24 -13.84 10.68 -13.09
CA GLY A 24 -14.18 10.78 -11.67
C GLY A 24 -14.00 9.50 -10.87
N ALA A 25 -13.21 8.54 -11.36
CA ALA A 25 -12.88 7.30 -10.67
C ALA A 25 -11.67 7.47 -9.75
N ARG A 26 -11.55 6.59 -8.75
CA ARG A 26 -10.37 6.49 -7.88
C ARG A 26 -9.45 5.37 -8.36
N LEU A 27 -8.15 5.60 -8.23
CA LEU A 27 -7.10 4.66 -8.58
C LEU A 27 -6.45 4.11 -7.32
N VAL A 28 -6.55 2.79 -7.14
CA VAL A 28 -5.85 2.05 -6.10
C VAL A 28 -4.64 1.37 -6.71
N VAL A 29 -3.46 1.55 -6.11
CA VAL A 29 -2.22 0.87 -6.51
C VAL A 29 -1.76 -0.06 -5.40
N ASP A 30 -1.72 -1.36 -5.67
CA ASP A 30 -0.91 -2.30 -4.90
C ASP A 30 0.56 -2.12 -5.30
N ASN A 31 1.38 -1.73 -4.32
CA ASN A 31 2.80 -1.39 -4.49
C ASN A 31 3.72 -2.36 -3.73
N VAL A 32 3.26 -3.58 -3.45
CA VAL A 32 4.00 -4.59 -2.68
C VAL A 32 5.37 -4.92 -3.29
N PHE A 33 5.43 -5.13 -4.61
CA PHE A 33 6.66 -5.56 -5.28
C PHE A 33 7.70 -4.46 -5.42
N ALA A 34 7.30 -3.27 -5.84
CA ALA A 34 8.24 -2.16 -6.01
C ALA A 34 8.66 -1.53 -4.67
N THR A 35 7.85 -1.70 -3.62
CA THR A 35 8.07 -1.12 -2.27
C THR A 35 8.05 0.42 -2.27
N PRO A 36 7.90 1.08 -1.11
CA PRO A 36 7.94 2.55 -1.06
C PRO A 36 9.31 3.15 -1.38
N LEU A 37 10.37 2.33 -1.45
CA LEU A 37 11.72 2.79 -1.76
C LEU A 37 11.92 3.06 -3.26
N GLN A 38 11.39 2.19 -4.12
CA GLN A 38 11.63 2.26 -5.56
C GLN A 38 10.45 2.88 -6.32
N GLN A 39 9.24 2.86 -5.77
CA GLN A 39 8.06 3.43 -6.41
C GLN A 39 7.19 4.17 -5.40
N LYS A 40 6.77 5.39 -5.74
CA LYS A 40 5.93 6.27 -4.91
C LYS A 40 4.61 6.59 -5.63
N PRO A 41 3.62 5.66 -5.67
CA PRO A 41 2.44 5.82 -6.51
C PRO A 41 1.60 7.07 -6.21
N LEU A 42 1.56 7.52 -4.96
CA LEU A 42 0.89 8.78 -4.59
C LEU A 42 1.49 10.00 -5.32
N GLN A 43 2.80 9.99 -5.58
CA GLN A 43 3.47 11.04 -6.36
C GLN A 43 3.21 10.90 -7.87
N LEU A 44 2.79 9.72 -8.31
CA LEU A 44 2.40 9.40 -9.69
C LEU A 44 0.88 9.56 -9.94
N GLY A 45 0.15 10.14 -8.98
CA GLY A 45 -1.29 10.42 -9.13
C GLY A 45 -2.22 9.29 -8.68
N ALA A 46 -1.71 8.21 -8.09
CA ALA A 46 -2.58 7.23 -7.42
C ALA A 46 -3.31 7.90 -6.25
N HIS A 47 -4.57 7.52 -6.05
CA HIS A 47 -5.39 8.06 -4.97
C HIS A 47 -5.21 7.27 -3.68
N ILE A 48 -5.05 5.96 -3.81
CA ILE A 48 -4.93 5.03 -2.69
C ILE A 48 -3.77 4.09 -3.01
N VAL A 49 -2.93 3.80 -2.02
CA VAL A 49 -1.86 2.81 -2.13
C VAL A 49 -2.02 1.76 -1.06
N VAL A 50 -1.91 0.49 -1.46
CA VAL A 50 -1.99 -0.64 -0.54
C VAL A 50 -0.68 -1.41 -0.52
N TYR A 51 -0.36 -1.93 0.66
CA TYR A 51 0.77 -2.83 0.88
C TYR A 51 0.33 -4.04 1.69
N SER A 52 0.67 -5.24 1.22
CA SER A 52 0.84 -6.40 2.08
C SER A 52 2.13 -6.25 2.88
N ALA A 53 2.01 -5.88 4.15
CA ALA A 53 3.14 -5.74 5.05
C ALA A 53 3.81 -7.09 5.39
N THR A 54 3.10 -8.19 5.14
CA THR A 54 3.62 -9.57 5.24
C THR A 54 4.85 -9.82 4.35
N LYS A 55 5.03 -9.04 3.28
CA LYS A 55 6.06 -9.29 2.25
C LYS A 55 7.36 -8.57 2.61
N HIS A 56 7.78 -7.59 1.81
CA HIS A 56 9.06 -6.91 2.01
C HIS A 56 9.12 -6.10 3.32
N ILE A 57 7.99 -5.62 3.86
CA ILE A 57 7.97 -4.86 5.12
C ILE A 57 8.38 -5.75 6.30
N ASP A 58 7.74 -6.90 6.50
CA ASP A 58 8.20 -7.88 7.48
C ASP A 58 9.58 -8.44 7.10
N GLY A 59 9.71 -8.89 5.85
CA GLY A 59 10.96 -9.38 5.26
C GLY A 59 11.48 -10.72 5.79
N GLN A 60 10.80 -11.34 6.77
CA GLN A 60 11.30 -12.52 7.49
C GLN A 60 10.24 -13.63 7.67
N GLY A 61 9.02 -13.44 7.19
CA GLY A 61 7.92 -14.40 7.29
C GLY A 61 7.30 -14.54 8.69
N ARG A 62 7.38 -13.52 9.55
CA ARG A 62 6.99 -13.61 10.97
C ARG A 62 5.56 -13.16 11.26
N CYS A 63 5.10 -12.13 10.57
CA CYS A 63 3.82 -11.48 10.87
C CYS A 63 3.01 -11.21 9.60
N LEU A 64 1.68 -11.22 9.77
CA LEU A 64 0.75 -10.72 8.77
C LEU A 64 0.37 -9.28 9.08
N GLY A 65 0.22 -8.47 8.03
CA GLY A 65 -0.29 -7.11 8.15
C GLY A 65 -0.56 -6.47 6.79
N GLY A 66 -1.31 -5.38 6.82
CA GLY A 66 -1.64 -4.56 5.67
C GLY A 66 -1.53 -3.08 5.99
N VAL A 67 -1.24 -2.26 4.98
CA VAL A 67 -1.22 -0.80 5.09
C VAL A 67 -2.03 -0.23 3.93
N ILE A 68 -2.88 0.76 4.23
CA ILE A 68 -3.59 1.57 3.24
C ILE A 68 -3.17 3.01 3.46
N LEU A 69 -2.69 3.66 2.40
CA LEU A 69 -2.33 5.08 2.37
C LEU A 69 -3.27 5.83 1.43
N SER A 70 -3.78 6.97 1.86
CA SER A 70 -4.62 7.87 1.07
C SER A 70 -4.61 9.27 1.72
N ASP A 71 -5.31 10.24 1.12
CA ASP A 71 -5.53 11.55 1.74
C ASP A 71 -6.44 11.44 2.97
N LYS A 72 -6.27 12.37 3.93
CA LYS A 72 -6.99 12.33 5.21
C LYS A 72 -8.51 12.38 5.03
N LYS A 73 -9.00 13.23 4.12
CA LYS A 73 -10.43 13.39 3.89
C LYS A 73 -11.05 12.05 3.45
N TRP A 74 -10.42 11.38 2.48
CA TRP A 74 -10.90 10.08 2.02
C TRP A 74 -10.86 9.02 3.12
N ILE A 75 -9.79 8.97 3.94
CA ILE A 75 -9.67 8.03 5.07
C ILE A 75 -10.80 8.26 6.07
N ASP A 76 -11.02 9.51 6.49
CA ASP A 76 -12.03 9.87 7.48
C ASP A 76 -13.45 9.55 6.97
N GLU A 77 -13.74 9.83 5.69
CA GLU A 77 -15.07 9.63 5.09
C GLU A 77 -15.37 8.17 4.71
N ASN A 78 -14.37 7.35 4.37
CA ASN A 78 -14.60 6.03 3.75
C ASN A 78 -13.98 4.85 4.50
N LEU A 79 -12.86 5.05 5.20
CA LEU A 79 -12.09 3.94 5.76
C LEU A 79 -12.22 3.84 7.28
N HIS A 80 -12.25 4.99 7.98
CA HIS A 80 -12.18 5.04 9.43
C HIS A 80 -13.37 4.32 10.10
N ASP A 81 -14.59 4.65 9.68
CA ASP A 81 -15.80 4.03 10.24
C ASP A 81 -15.89 2.55 9.87
N TYR A 82 -15.51 2.17 8.65
CA TYR A 82 -15.41 0.77 8.26
C TYR A 82 -14.48 -0.02 9.19
N PHE A 83 -13.27 0.49 9.45
CA PHE A 83 -12.31 -0.13 10.37
C PHE A 83 -12.86 -0.25 11.80
N ARG A 84 -13.51 0.81 12.29
CA ARG A 84 -14.11 0.84 13.63
C ARG A 84 -15.23 -0.19 13.78
N HIS A 85 -16.05 -0.38 12.75
CA HIS A 85 -17.21 -1.26 12.82
C HIS A 85 -16.91 -2.72 12.50
N THR A 86 -15.95 -3.00 11.59
CA THR A 86 -15.65 -4.35 11.13
C THR A 86 -14.44 -4.99 11.83
N GLY A 87 -13.62 -4.17 12.51
CA GLY A 87 -12.51 -4.65 13.33
C GLY A 87 -11.29 -5.27 12.62
N PRO A 88 -10.92 -4.95 11.36
CA PRO A 88 -9.69 -5.43 10.72
C PRO A 88 -8.45 -4.72 11.31
N SER A 89 -8.29 -4.81 12.63
CA SER A 89 -7.24 -4.14 13.40
C SER A 89 -5.99 -5.02 13.51
N LEU A 90 -4.83 -4.41 13.39
CA LEU A 90 -3.55 -5.09 13.52
C LEU A 90 -3.18 -5.28 15.00
N SER A 91 -2.70 -6.47 15.36
CA SER A 91 -2.09 -6.73 16.68
C SER A 91 -0.98 -5.71 16.96
N PRO A 92 -0.93 -5.05 18.14
CA PRO A 92 0.14 -4.12 18.49
C PRO A 92 1.54 -4.76 18.41
N PHE A 93 1.66 -6.04 18.75
CA PHE A 93 2.91 -6.78 18.62
C PHE A 93 3.33 -6.99 17.16
N ASN A 94 2.37 -7.30 16.28
CA ASN A 94 2.64 -7.40 14.84
C ASN A 94 3.01 -6.02 14.28
N ALA A 95 2.32 -4.95 14.69
CA ALA A 95 2.65 -3.58 14.28
C ALA A 95 4.08 -3.20 14.67
N TRP A 96 4.51 -3.50 15.90
CA TRP A 96 5.90 -3.29 16.33
C TRP A 96 6.90 -4.14 15.53
N THR A 97 6.59 -5.42 15.29
CA THR A 97 7.45 -6.32 14.52
C THR A 97 7.65 -5.83 13.08
N LEU A 98 6.57 -5.36 12.44
CA LEU A 98 6.60 -4.78 11.10
C LEU A 98 7.37 -3.44 11.08
N LEU A 99 7.17 -2.59 12.09
CA LEU A 99 7.92 -1.34 12.25
C LEU A 99 9.43 -1.60 12.35
N LYS A 100 9.84 -2.65 13.08
CA LYS A 100 11.24 -3.09 13.14
C LYS A 100 11.75 -3.64 11.81
N GLY A 101 10.89 -4.27 11.02
CA GLY A 101 11.22 -4.69 9.66
C GLY A 101 11.61 -3.51 8.76
N LEU A 102 10.98 -2.34 8.93
CA LEU A 102 11.25 -1.14 8.13
C LEU A 102 12.66 -0.57 8.33
N GLU A 103 13.25 -0.69 9.53
CA GLU A 103 14.59 -0.17 9.85
C GLU A 103 15.68 -0.77 8.94
N THR A 104 15.46 -2.00 8.46
CA THR A 104 16.39 -2.72 7.57
C THR A 104 15.91 -2.79 6.12
N LEU A 105 14.72 -2.24 5.81
CA LEU A 105 14.14 -2.33 4.47
C LEU A 105 15.09 -1.84 3.36
N PRO A 106 15.79 -0.70 3.50
CA PRO A 106 16.73 -0.22 2.48
C PRO A 106 17.97 -1.09 2.25
N LEU A 107 18.30 -1.96 3.21
CA LEU A 107 19.41 -2.91 3.06
C LEU A 107 18.96 -4.22 2.43
N ARG A 108 17.65 -4.52 2.43
CA ARG A 108 17.09 -5.79 1.98
C ARG A 108 16.52 -5.73 0.55
N VAL A 109 16.22 -4.53 0.03
CA VAL A 109 15.49 -4.31 -1.23
C VAL A 109 16.19 -3.28 -2.09
#